data_AF-A0A7J8PBY5-F1
#
_entry.id   AF-A0A7J8PBY5-F1
#
_cell.length_a   1.000
_cell.length_b   1.000
_cell.length_c   1.000
_cell.angle_alpha   90.00
_cell.angle_beta   90.00
_cell.angle_gamma   90.00
#
_symmetry.space_group_name_H-M   'P 1'
#
loop_
_entity.id
_entity.type
_entity.pdbx_description
1 polymer ?
#
loop_
_entity_poly.entity_id
_entity_poly.type
_entity_poly.pdbx_seq_one_letter_code
_entity_poly.pdbx_strand_id
1 'polypeptide(L)'
;SLPKISREEFELIFDELDDSHDFKINLDEFTDLCNAIGLRFQKEDVPSLFERFQIYRSPFSENLKAFVRGPKFGYIISFILILNLFAVIIETTLDIANNSGQKVWQEVEFVFGWIYVLEMALKVYSFGFENYWRDGQNRFDFLITWIIVIGETVTFASPDEFYFFSNGEWIRYLLLARLLRLIRLLMHVRSYRAFVATFLTLIPSLMPYLGTIFCVLCIYCSIGVQIFGGIVNAGNPALEATELTDDDYLLFNFNDYPNGMVTLFNLLVMGNWQVWMQVVAFVLEAFFAEMDLEASGNSEEDDKVGIVATFAFLLFMSLLQRHKVLRLALVSA
;
A
#
# COMPACT_ATOMS: atom_id res chain seq x y z
N SER A 1 -32.15 12.00 2.93
CA SER A 1 -33.59 12.11 3.19
C SER A 1 -34.22 10.78 2.86
N LEU A 2 -35.03 10.20 3.75
CA LEU A 2 -35.96 9.13 3.37
C LEU A 2 -36.72 9.57 2.11
N PRO A 3 -36.83 8.71 1.08
CA PRO A 3 -37.53 9.08 -0.13
C PRO A 3 -38.98 9.41 0.21
N LYS A 4 -39.49 10.52 -0.31
CA LYS A 4 -40.93 10.77 -0.37
C LYS A 4 -41.48 9.88 -1.48
N ILE A 5 -41.49 8.56 -1.24
CA ILE A 5 -42.15 7.62 -2.14
C ILE A 5 -43.63 7.94 -2.07
N SER A 6 -44.25 8.23 -3.22
CA SER A 6 -45.69 8.39 -3.25
C SER A 6 -46.33 7.06 -2.86
N ARG A 7 -47.52 7.09 -2.26
CA ARG A 7 -48.19 5.85 -1.81
C ARG A 7 -48.36 4.86 -2.97
N GLU A 8 -48.60 5.36 -4.17
CA GLU A 8 -48.77 4.59 -5.41
C GLU A 8 -47.47 3.92 -5.86
N GLU A 9 -46.32 4.61 -5.78
CA GLU A 9 -45.01 4.01 -6.07
C GLU A 9 -44.63 2.93 -5.05
N PHE A 10 -45.03 3.12 -3.78
CA PHE A 10 -44.80 2.13 -2.74
C PHE A 10 -45.65 0.87 -2.98
N GLU A 11 -46.92 1.04 -3.36
CA GLU A 11 -47.82 -0.07 -3.70
C GLU A 11 -47.32 -0.85 -4.92
N LEU A 12 -46.83 -0.18 -5.97
CA LEU A 12 -46.20 -0.83 -7.13
C LEU A 12 -44.91 -1.59 -6.80
N ILE A 13 -44.05 -1.02 -5.95
CA ILE A 13 -42.84 -1.71 -5.50
C ILE A 13 -43.20 -2.90 -4.63
N PHE A 14 -44.23 -2.77 -3.79
CA PHE A 14 -44.71 -3.84 -2.92
C PHE A 14 -45.32 -4.98 -3.73
N ASP A 15 -46.16 -4.70 -4.72
CA ASP A 15 -46.78 -5.71 -5.60
C ASP A 15 -45.74 -6.45 -6.46
N GLU A 16 -44.63 -5.82 -6.83
CA GLU A 16 -43.53 -6.47 -7.58
C GLU A 16 -42.60 -7.30 -6.68
N LEU A 17 -42.58 -7.03 -5.37
CA LEU A 17 -41.77 -7.78 -4.39
C LEU A 17 -42.56 -8.83 -3.60
N ASP A 18 -43.89 -8.75 -3.59
CA ASP A 18 -44.80 -9.72 -2.96
C ASP A 18 -45.08 -10.87 -3.94
N ASP A 19 -44.09 -11.75 -4.11
CA ASP A 19 -44.21 -12.96 -4.93
C ASP A 19 -45.38 -13.84 -4.45
N SER A 20 -45.67 -13.82 -3.15
CA SER A 20 -46.72 -14.62 -2.51
C SER A 20 -48.14 -14.04 -2.63
N HIS A 21 -48.28 -12.78 -3.05
CA HIS A 21 -49.54 -12.04 -3.24
C HIS A 21 -50.48 -12.08 -2.01
N ASP A 22 -49.92 -12.26 -0.81
CA ASP A 22 -50.70 -12.39 0.43
C ASP A 22 -50.75 -11.08 1.25
N PHE A 23 -50.20 -10.00 0.69
CA PHE A 23 -50.04 -8.70 1.33
C PHE A 23 -49.22 -8.75 2.63
N LYS A 24 -48.40 -9.78 2.84
CA LYS A 24 -47.49 -9.92 3.98
C LYS A 24 -46.09 -10.21 3.48
N ILE A 25 -45.13 -9.50 4.07
CA ILE A 25 -43.72 -9.70 3.72
C ILE A 25 -43.19 -10.91 4.48
N ASN A 26 -42.78 -11.95 3.75
CA ASN A 26 -42.04 -13.08 4.32
C ASN A 26 -40.55 -12.72 4.54
N LEU A 27 -39.77 -13.57 5.21
CA LEU A 27 -38.37 -13.23 5.56
C LEU A 27 -37.46 -13.07 4.32
N ASP A 28 -37.75 -13.79 3.24
CA ASP A 28 -36.99 -13.74 2.00
C ASP A 28 -37.35 -12.50 1.17
N GLU A 29 -38.64 -12.20 1.02
CA GLU A 29 -39.17 -10.95 0.42
C GLU A 29 -38.70 -9.71 1.20
N PHE A 30 -38.60 -9.80 2.53
CA PHE A 30 -38.03 -8.73 3.35
C PHE A 30 -36.55 -8.53 3.06
N THR A 31 -35.82 -9.61 2.83
CA THR A 31 -34.40 -9.56 2.49
C THR A 31 -34.19 -8.98 1.09
N ASP A 32 -35.02 -9.36 0.13
CA ASP A 32 -34.99 -8.81 -1.22
C ASP A 32 -35.42 -7.35 -1.24
N LEU A 33 -36.40 -6.95 -0.43
CA LEU A 33 -36.75 -5.55 -0.21
C LEU A 33 -35.57 -4.78 0.39
N CYS A 34 -34.90 -5.32 1.41
CA CYS A 34 -33.72 -4.69 2.01
C CYS A 34 -32.57 -4.55 1.00
N ASN A 35 -32.35 -5.55 0.15
CA ASN A 35 -31.33 -5.54 -0.89
C ASN A 35 -31.67 -4.53 -2.00
N ALA A 36 -32.93 -4.52 -2.46
CA ALA A 36 -33.44 -3.56 -3.43
C ALA A 36 -33.32 -2.13 -2.90
N ILE A 37 -33.66 -1.91 -1.62
CA ILE A 37 -33.47 -0.64 -0.93
C ILE A 37 -31.98 -0.28 -0.88
N GLY A 38 -31.10 -1.23 -0.52
CA GLY A 38 -29.66 -1.01 -0.43
C GLY A 38 -28.98 -0.70 -1.77
N LEU A 39 -29.52 -1.22 -2.88
CA LEU A 39 -29.02 -0.95 -4.24
C LEU A 39 -29.58 0.34 -4.85
N ARG A 40 -30.85 0.67 -4.58
CA ARG A 40 -31.52 1.86 -5.15
C ARG A 40 -31.29 3.12 -4.33
N PHE A 41 -31.17 3.02 -3.01
CA PHE A 41 -31.08 4.17 -2.14
C PHE A 41 -29.65 4.42 -1.68
N GLN A 42 -29.14 5.62 -2.01
CA GLN A 42 -27.84 6.07 -1.51
C GLN A 42 -27.89 6.18 0.02
N LYS A 43 -26.89 5.59 0.70
CA LYS A 43 -26.71 5.74 2.15
C LYS A 43 -26.71 7.22 2.52
N GLU A 44 -27.64 7.61 3.39
CA GLU A 44 -27.77 8.97 3.90
C GLU A 44 -26.44 9.42 4.52
N ASP A 45 -26.06 10.67 4.27
CA ASP A 45 -24.84 11.24 4.84
C ASP A 45 -25.02 11.37 6.35
N VAL A 46 -24.04 10.88 7.11
CA VAL A 46 -24.11 10.89 8.57
C VAL A 46 -23.97 12.34 9.05
N PRO A 47 -24.78 12.80 10.03
CA PRO A 47 -24.63 14.15 10.57
C PRO A 47 -23.20 14.34 11.09
N SER A 48 -22.56 15.42 10.64
CA SER A 48 -21.18 15.74 11.02
C SER A 48 -21.08 15.99 12.52
N LEU A 49 -20.03 15.48 13.18
CA LEU A 49 -19.73 15.76 14.59
C LEU A 49 -19.72 17.27 14.92
N PHE A 50 -19.36 18.10 13.94
CA PHE A 50 -19.32 19.55 14.05
C PHE A 50 -20.70 20.22 14.16
N GLU A 51 -21.79 19.51 13.86
CA GLU A 51 -23.15 20.02 13.96
C GLU A 51 -23.56 20.32 15.41
N ARG A 52 -22.80 19.78 16.38
CA ARG A 52 -22.91 20.12 17.80
C ARG A 52 -22.43 21.54 18.13
N PHE A 53 -21.59 22.15 17.29
CA PHE A 53 -21.09 23.50 17.50
C PHE A 53 -21.95 24.56 16.82
N GLN A 54 -22.28 25.63 17.55
CA GLN A 54 -23.17 26.70 17.08
C GLN A 54 -22.60 27.47 15.87
N ILE A 55 -21.27 27.52 15.73
CA ILE A 55 -20.55 28.12 14.59
C ILE A 55 -20.87 27.38 13.29
N TYR A 56 -21.19 26.08 13.36
CA TYR A 56 -21.44 25.23 12.21
C TYR A 56 -22.75 25.59 11.48
N ARG A 57 -23.71 26.20 12.19
CA ARG A 57 -25.01 26.67 11.67
C ARG A 57 -24.98 28.12 11.16
N SER A 58 -23.84 28.81 11.29
CA SER A 58 -23.68 30.20 10.83
C SER A 58 -23.84 30.32 9.30
N PRO A 59 -24.41 31.42 8.77
CA PRO A 59 -24.51 31.65 7.33
C PRO A 59 -23.15 31.63 6.62
N PHE A 60 -22.07 32.01 7.31
CA PHE A 60 -20.71 31.91 6.78
C PHE A 60 -20.27 30.46 6.58
N SER A 61 -20.58 29.58 7.55
CA SER A 61 -20.27 28.15 7.50
C SER A 61 -21.04 27.45 6.38
N GLU A 62 -22.32 27.77 6.20
CA GLU A 62 -23.13 27.21 5.10
C GLU A 62 -22.61 27.65 3.72
N ASN A 63 -22.24 28.92 3.56
CA ASN A 63 -21.63 29.41 2.32
C ASN A 63 -20.28 28.73 2.05
N LEU A 64 -19.47 28.50 3.08
CA LEU A 64 -18.20 27.79 2.96
C LEU A 64 -18.41 26.32 2.54
N LYS A 65 -19.37 25.61 3.16
CA LYS A 65 -19.74 24.25 2.77
C LYS A 65 -20.21 24.20 1.32
N ALA A 66 -21.09 25.12 0.92
CA ALA A 66 -21.58 25.21 -0.45
C ALA A 66 -20.44 25.46 -1.45
N PHE A 67 -19.45 26.29 -1.08
CA PHE A 67 -18.27 26.52 -1.90
C PHE A 67 -17.38 25.27 -2.03
N VAL A 68 -17.05 24.61 -0.91
CA VAL A 68 -16.19 23.42 -0.88
C VAL A 68 -16.83 22.23 -1.60
N ARG A 69 -18.14 22.06 -1.47
CA ARG A 69 -18.92 21.03 -2.21
C ARG A 69 -19.09 21.37 -3.69
N GLY A 70 -18.85 22.62 -4.08
CA GLY A 70 -18.99 23.09 -5.45
C GLY A 70 -17.85 22.60 -6.36
N PRO A 71 -18.11 22.43 -7.67
CA PRO A 71 -17.08 22.00 -8.63
C PRO A 71 -15.94 23.02 -8.78
N LYS A 72 -16.21 24.30 -8.48
CA LYS A 72 -15.22 25.39 -8.53
C LYS A 72 -14.04 25.14 -7.58
N PHE A 73 -14.32 24.66 -6.37
CA PHE A 73 -13.27 24.31 -5.42
C PHE A 73 -12.36 23.22 -5.98
N GLY A 74 -12.94 22.16 -6.56
CA GLY A 74 -12.18 21.11 -7.24
C GLY A 74 -11.24 21.65 -8.32
N TYR A 75 -11.72 22.55 -9.18
CA TYR A 75 -10.88 23.16 -10.22
C TYR A 75 -9.75 24.03 -9.64
N ILE A 76 -10.00 24.78 -8.57
CA ILE A 76 -8.97 25.59 -7.88
C ILE A 76 -7.87 24.70 -7.34
N ILE A 77 -8.23 23.62 -6.63
CA ILE A 77 -7.24 22.69 -6.07
C ILE A 77 -6.45 21.98 -7.17
N SER A 78 -7.11 21.58 -8.25
CA SER A 78 -6.44 20.97 -9.41
C SER A 78 -5.47 21.96 -10.08
N PHE A 79 -5.82 23.24 -10.16
CA PHE A 79 -4.92 24.27 -10.67
C PHE A 79 -3.70 24.46 -9.76
N ILE A 80 -3.90 24.53 -8.44
CA ILE A 80 -2.81 24.60 -7.45
C ILE A 80 -1.90 23.39 -7.54
N LEU A 81 -2.45 22.21 -7.76
CA LEU A 81 -1.70 20.97 -7.95
C LEU A 81 -0.84 20.97 -9.21
N ILE A 82 -1.33 21.55 -10.31
CA ILE A 82 -0.52 21.73 -11.52
C ILE A 82 0.62 22.74 -11.27
N LEU A 83 0.38 23.82 -10.54
CA LEU A 83 1.44 24.76 -10.16
C LEU A 83 2.49 24.11 -9.25
N ASN A 84 2.05 23.30 -8.29
CA ASN A 84 2.94 22.54 -7.43
C ASN A 84 3.79 21.54 -8.22
N LEU A 85 3.23 20.87 -9.24
CA LEU A 85 4.01 20.02 -10.15
C LEU A 85 5.15 20.79 -10.82
N PHE A 86 4.88 22.00 -11.33
CA PHE A 86 5.95 22.82 -11.92
C PHE A 86 7.00 23.22 -10.88
N ALA A 87 6.61 23.56 -9.66
CA ALA A 87 7.54 23.85 -8.57
C ALA A 87 8.46 22.65 -8.27
N VAL A 88 7.89 21.45 -8.14
CA VAL A 88 8.64 20.20 -7.88
C VAL A 88 9.61 19.89 -9.03
N ILE A 89 9.20 20.07 -10.28
CA ILE A 89 10.07 19.85 -11.45
C ILE A 89 11.26 20.83 -11.39
N ILE A 90 11.00 22.11 -11.12
CA ILE A 90 12.06 23.13 -11.03
C ILE A 90 13.00 22.82 -9.87
N GLU A 91 12.48 22.52 -8.68
CA GLU A 91 13.28 22.13 -7.51
C GLU A 91 14.20 20.96 -7.85
N THR A 92 13.65 19.88 -8.44
CA THR A 92 14.41 18.68 -8.81
C THR A 92 15.51 19.00 -9.83
N THR A 93 15.23 19.85 -10.83
CA THR A 93 16.26 20.25 -11.80
C THR A 93 17.38 21.08 -11.19
N LEU A 94 17.06 21.91 -10.18
CA LEU A 94 18.04 22.74 -9.48
C LEU A 94 18.88 21.92 -8.49
N ASP A 95 18.30 20.91 -7.85
CA ASP A 95 18.99 19.95 -6.99
C ASP A 95 20.05 19.18 -7.79
N ILE A 96 19.68 18.63 -8.95
CA ILE A 96 20.62 17.96 -9.86
C ILE A 96 21.73 18.92 -10.34
N ALA A 97 21.40 20.20 -10.54
CA ALA A 97 22.36 21.22 -10.95
C ALA A 97 23.21 21.80 -9.79
N ASN A 98 23.04 21.32 -8.54
CA ASN A 98 23.70 21.83 -7.33
C ASN A 98 23.64 23.36 -7.19
N ASN A 99 22.49 23.96 -7.54
CA ASN A 99 22.32 25.41 -7.51
C ASN A 99 21.66 25.87 -6.19
N SER A 100 22.20 26.94 -5.61
CA SER A 100 21.67 27.61 -4.41
C SER A 100 20.19 28.05 -4.49
N GLY A 101 19.61 28.13 -5.70
CA GLY A 101 18.19 28.45 -5.91
C GLY A 101 17.21 27.42 -5.33
N GLN A 102 17.67 26.21 -5.02
CA GLN A 102 16.85 25.13 -4.44
C GLN A 102 16.10 25.57 -3.16
N LYS A 103 16.78 26.29 -2.26
CA LYS A 103 16.19 26.70 -0.97
C LYS A 103 14.93 27.55 -1.11
N VAL A 104 14.88 28.41 -2.13
CA VAL A 104 13.70 29.26 -2.37
C VAL A 104 12.51 28.42 -2.81
N TRP A 105 12.75 27.41 -3.65
CA TRP A 105 11.70 26.51 -4.11
C TRP A 105 11.20 25.59 -3.00
N GLN A 106 12.08 25.15 -2.10
CA GLN A 106 11.70 24.40 -0.90
C GLN A 106 10.74 25.18 0.01
N GLU A 107 10.97 26.48 0.23
CA GLU A 107 10.05 27.33 1.00
C GLU A 107 8.69 27.48 0.30
N VAL A 108 8.68 27.64 -1.03
CA VAL A 108 7.44 27.69 -1.83
C VAL A 108 6.66 26.39 -1.72
N GLU A 109 7.34 25.24 -1.72
CA GLU A 109 6.71 23.94 -1.55
C GLU A 109 6.13 23.73 -0.16
N PHE A 110 6.82 24.20 0.88
CA PHE A 110 6.29 24.20 2.23
C PHE A 110 4.96 24.98 2.31
N VAL A 111 4.87 26.12 1.62
CA VAL A 111 3.61 26.87 1.49
C VAL A 111 2.54 26.06 0.77
N PHE A 112 2.88 25.35 -0.31
CA PHE A 112 1.94 24.43 -0.96
C PHE A 112 1.47 23.32 -0.02
N GLY A 113 2.36 22.75 0.79
CA GLY A 113 2.06 21.79 1.85
C GLY A 113 0.91 22.27 2.75
N TRP A 114 1.01 23.51 3.26
CA TRP A 114 -0.02 24.13 4.09
C TRP A 114 -1.35 24.37 3.36
N ILE A 115 -1.31 24.68 2.06
CA ILE A 115 -2.53 24.82 1.26
C ILE A 115 -3.29 23.49 1.21
N TYR A 116 -2.59 22.35 1.10
CA TYR A 116 -3.23 21.03 1.12
C TYR A 116 -3.76 20.64 2.50
N VAL A 117 -3.09 21.05 3.58
CA VAL A 117 -3.63 20.89 4.94
C VAL A 117 -4.93 21.67 5.10
N LEU A 118 -4.94 22.93 4.64
CA LEU A 118 -6.14 23.76 4.67
C LEU A 118 -7.26 23.15 3.84
N GLU A 119 -6.95 22.66 2.64
CA GLU A 119 -7.91 21.94 1.80
C GLU A 119 -8.52 20.74 2.51
N MET A 120 -7.67 19.88 3.08
CA MET A 120 -8.09 18.69 3.83
C MET A 120 -9.00 19.09 5.01
N ALA A 121 -8.60 20.10 5.79
CA ALA A 121 -9.37 20.60 6.92
C ALA A 121 -10.74 21.15 6.48
N LEU A 122 -10.79 21.92 5.38
CA LEU A 122 -12.03 22.44 4.80
C LEU A 122 -12.95 21.31 4.32
N LYS A 123 -12.40 20.26 3.69
CA LYS A 123 -13.17 19.09 3.28
C LYS A 123 -13.73 18.33 4.49
N VAL A 124 -12.91 18.01 5.48
CA VAL A 124 -13.34 17.32 6.70
C VAL A 124 -14.40 18.12 7.44
N TYR A 125 -14.25 19.45 7.51
CA TYR A 125 -15.25 20.35 8.06
C TYR A 125 -16.56 20.33 7.26
N SER A 126 -16.50 20.37 5.92
CA SER A 126 -17.69 20.50 5.08
C SER A 126 -18.49 19.21 4.88
N PHE A 127 -17.82 18.06 4.82
CA PHE A 127 -18.45 16.76 4.63
C PHE A 127 -18.72 16.06 5.97
N GLY A 128 -17.97 16.37 7.02
CA GLY A 128 -17.93 15.60 8.25
C GLY A 128 -16.93 14.44 8.15
N PHE A 129 -16.34 14.07 9.29
CA PHE A 129 -15.26 13.06 9.34
C PHE A 129 -15.68 11.71 8.76
N GLU A 130 -16.87 11.23 9.09
CA GLU A 130 -17.36 9.91 8.66
C GLU A 130 -17.66 9.86 7.15
N ASN A 131 -18.31 10.90 6.62
CA ASN A 131 -18.59 10.99 5.18
C ASN A 131 -17.31 11.20 4.38
N TYR A 132 -16.35 11.95 4.91
CA TYR A 132 -15.03 12.12 4.32
C TYR A 132 -14.27 10.78 4.26
N TRP A 133 -14.32 9.98 5.33
CA TRP A 133 -13.67 8.67 5.40
C TRP A 133 -14.37 7.58 4.56
N ARG A 134 -15.64 7.76 4.21
CA ARG A 134 -16.38 6.84 3.32
C ARG A 134 -15.79 6.79 1.91
N ASP A 135 -15.21 7.88 1.45
CA ASP A 135 -14.59 7.97 0.13
C ASP A 135 -13.12 7.50 0.17
N GLY A 136 -12.78 6.50 -0.65
CA GLY A 136 -11.41 5.98 -0.78
C GLY A 136 -10.40 7.04 -1.25
N GLN A 137 -10.84 7.96 -2.11
CA GLN A 137 -9.99 9.05 -2.60
C GLN A 137 -9.59 9.99 -1.47
N ASN A 138 -10.57 10.40 -0.65
CA ASN A 138 -10.34 11.31 0.46
C ASN A 138 -9.47 10.66 1.54
N ARG A 139 -9.65 9.36 1.80
CA ARG A 139 -8.76 8.61 2.71
C ARG A 139 -7.30 8.61 2.24
N PHE A 140 -7.06 8.37 0.95
CA PHE A 140 -5.71 8.41 0.38
C PHE A 140 -5.09 9.81 0.49
N ASP A 141 -5.84 10.85 0.10
CA ASP A 141 -5.42 12.25 0.16
C ASP A 141 -5.10 12.70 1.60
N PHE A 142 -5.89 12.25 2.57
CA PHE A 142 -5.65 12.47 4.01
C PHE A 142 -4.32 11.87 4.46
N LEU A 143 -4.10 10.58 4.18
CA LEU A 143 -2.88 9.87 4.59
C LEU A 143 -1.63 10.51 3.98
N ILE A 144 -1.66 10.79 2.67
CA ILE A 144 -0.53 11.44 1.99
C ILE A 144 -0.27 12.84 2.56
N THR A 145 -1.31 13.61 2.85
CA THR A 145 -1.14 14.95 3.43
C THR A 145 -0.53 14.90 4.82
N TRP A 146 -0.95 13.97 5.67
CA TRP A 146 -0.33 13.77 6.98
C TRP A 146 1.14 13.33 6.88
N ILE A 147 1.46 12.37 5.99
CA ILE A 147 2.84 11.91 5.78
C ILE A 147 3.74 13.08 5.37
N ILE A 148 3.30 13.91 4.43
CA ILE A 148 4.07 15.06 3.96
C ILE A 148 4.25 16.10 5.07
N VAL A 149 3.18 16.46 5.79
CA VAL A 149 3.26 17.46 6.86
C VAL A 149 4.15 17.02 8.00
N ILE A 150 4.04 15.75 8.42
CA ILE A 150 4.90 15.19 9.47
C ILE A 150 6.35 15.20 9.00
N GLY A 151 6.63 14.73 7.78
CA GLY A 151 8.00 14.70 7.26
C GLY A 151 8.60 16.11 7.10
N GLU A 152 7.82 17.08 6.60
CA GLU A 152 8.25 18.48 6.49
C GLU A 152 8.49 19.12 7.87
N THR A 153 7.60 18.88 8.84
CA THR A 153 7.76 19.39 10.20
C THR A 153 9.00 18.83 10.88
N VAL A 154 9.26 17.52 10.72
CA VAL A 154 10.46 16.87 11.26
C VAL A 154 11.73 17.44 10.61
N THR A 155 11.71 17.65 9.29
CA THR A 155 12.85 18.20 8.54
C THR A 155 13.18 19.63 9.00
N PHE A 156 12.17 20.44 9.29
CA PHE A 156 12.36 21.83 9.73
C PHE A 156 12.72 21.94 11.24
N ALA A 157 12.12 21.10 12.09
CA ALA A 157 12.28 21.18 13.54
C ALA A 157 13.58 20.56 14.05
N SER A 158 14.10 19.52 13.38
CA SER A 158 15.28 18.76 13.83
C SER A 158 16.24 18.43 12.68
N PRO A 159 16.96 19.43 12.12
CA PRO A 159 17.93 19.18 11.03
C PRO A 159 19.08 18.24 11.42
N ASP A 160 19.48 18.25 12.70
CA ASP A 160 20.73 17.65 13.18
C ASP A 160 20.55 16.48 14.18
N GLU A 161 19.35 16.25 14.73
CA GLU A 161 19.14 15.27 15.82
C GLU A 161 18.81 13.85 15.34
N PHE A 162 18.30 13.70 14.12
CA PHE A 162 18.00 12.38 13.56
C PHE A 162 18.91 12.09 12.37
N TYR A 163 19.94 11.26 12.59
CA TYR A 163 20.88 10.79 11.56
C TYR A 163 20.20 10.19 10.33
N PHE A 164 19.00 9.61 10.47
CA PHE A 164 18.21 9.24 9.32
C PHE A 164 17.82 10.51 8.56
N PHE A 165 17.03 11.43 9.15
CA PHE A 165 16.45 12.62 8.48
C PHE A 165 17.46 13.67 8.00
N SER A 166 18.69 13.66 8.54
CA SER A 166 19.78 14.56 8.14
C SER A 166 20.39 14.19 6.77
N ASN A 167 20.25 12.93 6.34
CA ASN A 167 20.68 12.52 5.00
C ASN A 167 19.69 13.07 3.96
N GLY A 168 20.17 13.79 2.95
CA GLY A 168 19.37 14.37 1.85
C GLY A 168 18.49 13.38 1.08
N GLU A 169 18.57 12.08 1.38
CA GLU A 169 17.67 11.04 0.91
C GLU A 169 16.21 11.22 1.39
N TRP A 170 15.97 11.80 2.57
CA TRP A 170 14.58 12.01 3.05
C TRP A 170 13.80 13.01 2.23
N ILE A 171 14.48 14.06 1.78
CA ILE A 171 13.91 15.04 0.85
C ILE A 171 13.43 14.31 -0.41
N ARG A 172 14.17 13.32 -0.91
CA ARG A 172 13.76 12.51 -2.06
C ARG A 172 12.49 11.69 -1.79
N TYR A 173 12.37 11.08 -0.61
CA TYR A 173 11.15 10.35 -0.22
C TYR A 173 9.93 11.27 -0.10
N LEU A 174 10.11 12.47 0.46
CA LEU A 174 9.06 13.50 0.50
C LEU A 174 8.65 13.92 -0.92
N LEU A 175 9.61 14.07 -1.82
CA LEU A 175 9.39 14.38 -3.23
C LEU A 175 8.57 13.28 -3.92
N LEU A 176 8.89 12.00 -3.69
CA LEU A 176 8.09 10.87 -4.16
C LEU A 176 6.66 10.88 -3.59
N ALA A 177 6.49 11.14 -2.30
CA ALA A 177 5.18 11.25 -1.68
C ALA A 177 4.35 12.40 -2.26
N ARG A 178 4.99 13.51 -2.66
CA ARG A 178 4.34 14.62 -3.37
C ARG A 178 3.87 14.19 -4.77
N LEU A 179 4.67 13.41 -5.51
CA LEU A 179 4.25 12.85 -6.80
C LEU A 179 3.02 11.96 -6.68
N LEU A 180 2.81 11.28 -5.54
CA LEU A 180 1.59 10.51 -5.31
C LEU A 180 0.32 11.38 -5.33
N ARG A 181 0.40 12.68 -4.99
CA ARG A 181 -0.74 13.60 -5.12
C ARG A 181 -1.16 13.78 -6.58
N LEU A 182 -0.26 13.59 -7.55
CA LEU A 182 -0.58 13.69 -8.98
C LEU A 182 -1.55 12.58 -9.44
N ILE A 183 -1.68 11.49 -8.67
CA ILE A 183 -2.70 10.45 -8.92
C ILE A 183 -4.11 11.06 -8.88
N ARG A 184 -4.32 12.11 -8.08
CA ARG A 184 -5.58 12.86 -8.04
C ARG A 184 -5.89 13.59 -9.35
N LEU A 185 -4.88 14.05 -10.08
CA LEU A 185 -5.03 14.66 -11.40
C LEU A 185 -5.51 13.63 -12.41
N LEU A 186 -4.99 12.41 -12.35
CA LEU A 186 -5.42 11.30 -13.22
C LEU A 186 -6.91 11.00 -13.05
N MET A 187 -7.48 11.20 -11.85
CA MET A 187 -8.91 10.98 -11.61
C MET A 187 -9.84 12.05 -12.21
N HIS A 188 -9.32 13.24 -12.54
CA HIS A 188 -10.09 14.24 -13.29
C HIS A 188 -10.20 13.87 -14.78
N VAL A 189 -9.23 13.10 -15.30
CA VAL A 189 -9.26 12.64 -16.68
C VAL A 189 -10.19 11.44 -16.79
N ARG A 190 -11.28 11.60 -17.56
CA ARG A 190 -12.32 10.56 -17.72
C ARG A 190 -11.76 9.20 -18.11
N SER A 191 -10.73 9.17 -18.97
CA SER A 191 -10.09 7.94 -19.44
C SER A 191 -9.38 7.15 -18.33
N TYR A 192 -8.78 7.84 -17.36
CA TYR A 192 -8.02 7.20 -16.27
C TYR A 192 -8.83 7.05 -14.98
N ARG A 193 -9.96 7.76 -14.85
CA ARG A 193 -10.82 7.69 -13.65
C ARG A 193 -11.22 6.26 -13.30
N ALA A 194 -11.66 5.47 -14.29
CA ALA A 194 -12.05 4.09 -14.06
C ALA A 194 -10.85 3.25 -13.59
N PHE A 195 -9.70 3.41 -14.24
CA PHE A 195 -8.47 2.70 -13.87
C PHE A 195 -8.03 3.01 -12.44
N VAL A 196 -7.93 4.29 -12.07
CA VAL A 196 -7.49 4.70 -10.72
C VAL A 196 -8.51 4.30 -9.66
N ALA A 197 -9.81 4.42 -9.94
CA ALA A 197 -10.85 3.98 -9.01
C ALA A 197 -10.76 2.47 -8.75
N THR A 198 -10.62 1.66 -9.80
CA THR A 198 -10.42 0.21 -9.68
C THR A 198 -9.13 -0.11 -8.94
N PHE A 199 -8.04 0.59 -9.21
CA PHE A 199 -6.78 0.39 -8.52
C PHE A 199 -6.92 0.66 -7.01
N LEU A 200 -7.56 1.78 -6.62
CA LEU A 200 -7.78 2.14 -5.22
C LEU A 200 -8.73 1.18 -4.50
N THR A 201 -9.70 0.57 -5.19
CA THR A 201 -10.57 -0.46 -4.60
C THR A 201 -9.89 -1.84 -4.53
N LEU A 202 -8.95 -2.13 -5.44
CA LEU A 202 -8.16 -3.36 -5.42
C LEU A 202 -7.17 -3.38 -4.26
N ILE A 203 -6.55 -2.26 -3.88
CA ILE A 203 -5.58 -2.21 -2.76
C ILE A 203 -6.11 -2.89 -1.47
N PRO A 204 -7.26 -2.48 -0.89
CA PRO A 204 -7.78 -3.12 0.31
C PRO A 204 -8.25 -4.56 0.07
N SER A 205 -8.73 -4.86 -1.14
CA SER A 205 -9.20 -6.20 -1.52
C SER A 205 -8.04 -7.20 -1.63
N LEU A 206 -6.86 -6.73 -2.06
CA LEU A 206 -5.63 -7.52 -2.17
C LEU A 206 -4.87 -7.65 -0.84
N MET A 207 -5.08 -6.72 0.09
CA MET A 207 -4.41 -6.70 1.39
C MET A 207 -4.46 -8.03 2.18
N PRO A 208 -5.59 -8.76 2.30
CA PRO A 208 -5.60 -10.05 2.99
C PRO A 208 -4.76 -11.13 2.28
N TYR A 209 -4.72 -11.11 0.94
CA TYR A 209 -3.90 -12.05 0.17
C TYR A 209 -2.41 -11.73 0.32
N LEU A 210 -2.04 -10.45 0.25
CA LEU A 210 -0.67 -9.99 0.51
C LEU A 210 -0.23 -10.31 1.93
N GLY A 211 -1.12 -10.10 2.92
CA GLY A 211 -0.86 -10.47 4.32
C GLY A 211 -0.63 -11.97 4.51
N THR A 212 -1.39 -12.82 3.82
CA THR A 212 -1.20 -14.28 3.85
C THR A 212 0.16 -14.66 3.28
N ILE A 213 0.55 -14.10 2.13
CA ILE A 213 1.87 -14.31 1.52
C ILE A 213 2.96 -13.82 2.47
N PHE A 214 2.79 -12.65 3.09
CA PHE A 214 3.74 -12.09 4.04
C PHE A 214 3.94 -12.99 5.27
N CYS A 215 2.87 -13.53 5.86
CA CYS A 215 2.96 -14.50 6.97
C CYS A 215 3.74 -15.75 6.58
N VAL A 216 3.49 -16.27 5.37
CA VAL A 216 4.25 -17.38 4.80
C VAL A 216 5.73 -17.01 4.71
N LEU A 217 6.08 -15.86 4.11
CA LEU A 217 7.47 -15.40 4.02
C LEU A 217 8.12 -15.30 5.41
N CYS A 218 7.39 -14.85 6.44
CA CYS A 218 7.91 -14.76 7.80
C CYS A 218 8.30 -16.13 8.38
N ILE A 219 7.46 -17.16 8.18
CA ILE A 219 7.75 -18.53 8.63
C ILE A 219 8.98 -19.06 7.91
N TYR A 220 9.04 -18.90 6.59
CA TYR A 220 10.18 -19.35 5.79
C TYR A 220 11.46 -18.57 6.07
N CYS A 221 11.36 -17.30 6.45
CA CYS A 221 12.52 -16.52 6.87
C CYS A 221 13.11 -17.08 8.15
N SER A 222 12.28 -17.42 9.14
CA SER A 222 12.74 -18.02 10.39
C SER A 222 13.41 -19.38 10.15
N ILE A 223 12.84 -20.22 9.29
CA ILE A 223 13.44 -21.51 8.90
C ILE A 223 14.75 -21.27 8.16
N GLY A 224 14.76 -20.33 7.20
CA GLY A 224 15.92 -20.02 6.38
C GLY A 224 17.10 -19.52 7.22
N VAL A 225 16.86 -18.65 8.21
CA VAL A 225 17.93 -18.17 9.11
C VAL A 225 18.48 -19.29 10.00
N GLN A 226 17.63 -20.22 10.45
CA GLN A 226 18.07 -21.34 11.29
C GLN A 226 18.92 -22.36 10.52
N ILE A 227 18.61 -22.60 9.24
CA ILE A 227 19.30 -23.60 8.42
C ILE A 227 20.50 -23.00 7.69
N PHE A 228 20.34 -21.81 7.12
CA PHE A 228 21.31 -21.18 6.22
C PHE A 228 22.07 -20.01 6.85
N GLY A 229 21.86 -19.76 8.15
CA GLY A 229 22.58 -18.71 8.88
C GLY A 229 24.08 -18.98 8.91
N GLY A 230 24.87 -18.02 8.40
CA GLY A 230 26.33 -18.10 8.41
C GLY A 230 26.95 -18.84 7.23
N ILE A 231 26.14 -19.44 6.34
CA ILE A 231 26.62 -20.24 5.20
C ILE A 231 27.12 -19.34 4.06
N VAL A 232 26.34 -18.33 3.69
CA VAL A 232 26.63 -17.39 2.59
C VAL A 232 27.32 -16.15 3.16
N ASN A 233 28.64 -16.19 3.24
CA ASN A 233 29.48 -15.10 3.75
C ASN A 233 30.68 -14.85 2.83
N ALA A 234 31.10 -13.59 2.72
CA ALA A 234 32.22 -13.18 1.86
C ALA A 234 33.59 -13.79 2.22
N GLY A 235 33.71 -14.45 3.38
CA GLY A 235 34.93 -15.13 3.83
C GLY A 235 34.88 -16.65 3.72
N ASN A 236 33.87 -17.24 3.07
CA ASN A 236 33.77 -18.69 2.90
C ASN A 236 34.51 -19.13 1.62
N PRO A 237 35.62 -19.91 1.72
CA PRO A 237 36.40 -20.33 0.56
C PRO A 237 35.63 -21.26 -0.40
N ALA A 238 34.55 -21.91 0.04
CA ALA A 238 33.68 -22.71 -0.81
C ALA A 238 32.85 -21.86 -1.79
N LEU A 239 32.62 -20.58 -1.48
CA LEU A 239 31.86 -19.64 -2.32
C LEU A 239 32.74 -18.87 -3.33
N GLU A 240 34.05 -18.74 -3.08
CA GLU A 240 34.98 -18.04 -3.99
C GLU A 240 35.10 -18.71 -5.38
N ALA A 241 34.78 -20.00 -5.49
CA ALA A 241 34.83 -20.76 -6.74
C ALA A 241 33.52 -20.75 -7.56
N THR A 242 32.47 -20.06 -7.09
CA THR A 242 31.15 -20.02 -7.73
C THR A 242 30.83 -18.66 -8.36
N GLU A 243 30.02 -18.65 -9.43
CA GLU A 243 29.57 -17.46 -10.19
C GLU A 243 28.81 -16.40 -9.36
N LEU A 244 28.63 -16.61 -8.06
CA LEU A 244 27.95 -15.70 -7.13
C LEU A 244 28.75 -14.44 -6.77
N THR A 245 30.07 -14.55 -6.76
CA THR A 245 30.97 -13.48 -6.31
C THR A 245 31.03 -12.33 -7.32
N ASP A 246 30.76 -12.64 -8.59
CA ASP A 246 30.83 -11.69 -9.71
C ASP A 246 29.55 -10.84 -9.88
N ASP A 247 28.41 -11.32 -9.39
CA ASP A 247 27.07 -10.70 -9.61
C ASP A 247 26.46 -10.05 -8.33
N ASP A 248 27.26 -9.76 -7.29
CA ASP A 248 26.83 -9.15 -6.01
C ASP A 248 25.70 -9.91 -5.26
N TYR A 249 25.47 -11.20 -5.58
CA TYR A 249 24.42 -12.01 -4.94
C TYR A 249 24.68 -12.30 -3.45
N LEU A 250 25.87 -11.98 -2.93
CA LEU A 250 26.22 -12.09 -1.51
C LEU A 250 25.34 -11.21 -0.60
N LEU A 251 24.73 -10.15 -1.16
CA LEU A 251 23.78 -9.29 -0.43
C LEU A 251 22.47 -10.03 -0.11
N PHE A 252 22.14 -11.05 -0.90
CA PHE A 252 21.00 -11.91 -0.66
C PHE A 252 21.52 -13.08 0.20
N ASN A 253 21.14 -13.14 1.46
CA ASN A 253 21.56 -14.20 2.36
C ASN A 253 20.53 -14.36 3.49
N PHE A 254 20.69 -15.43 4.26
CA PHE A 254 19.87 -15.74 5.43
C PHE A 254 20.66 -15.59 6.74
N ASN A 255 21.70 -14.75 6.75
CA ASN A 255 22.50 -14.53 7.96
C ASN A 255 21.70 -13.77 9.04
N ASP A 256 20.83 -12.85 8.60
CA ASP A 256 19.95 -12.07 9.45
C ASP A 256 18.52 -12.09 8.93
N TYR A 257 17.55 -11.89 9.82
CA TYR A 257 16.13 -11.88 9.46
C TYR A 257 15.75 -10.85 8.38
N PRO A 258 16.22 -9.58 8.42
CA PRO A 258 15.91 -8.62 7.36
C PRO A 258 16.49 -9.02 5.99
N ASN A 259 17.72 -9.53 5.96
CA ASN A 259 18.35 -10.01 4.72
C ASN A 259 17.62 -11.24 4.18
N GLY A 260 17.19 -12.17 5.05
CA GLY A 260 16.37 -13.32 4.68
C GLY A 260 15.02 -12.89 4.09
N MET A 261 14.39 -11.86 4.65
CA MET A 261 13.13 -11.32 4.12
C MET A 261 13.30 -10.69 2.73
N VAL A 262 14.36 -9.90 2.51
CA VAL A 262 14.68 -9.32 1.19
C VAL A 262 15.01 -10.41 0.19
N THR A 263 15.76 -11.44 0.59
CA THR A 263 16.10 -12.60 -0.24
C THR A 263 14.84 -13.37 -0.64
N LEU A 264 13.93 -13.64 0.30
CA LEU A 264 12.65 -14.28 0.00
C LEU A 264 11.74 -13.43 -0.88
N PHE A 265 11.72 -12.11 -0.68
CA PHE A 265 11.00 -11.19 -1.56
C PHE A 265 11.59 -11.20 -2.98
N ASN A 266 12.92 -11.21 -3.10
CA ASN A 266 13.61 -11.34 -4.37
C ASN A 266 13.21 -12.66 -5.06
N LEU A 267 13.21 -13.79 -4.35
CA LEU A 267 12.73 -15.08 -4.89
C LEU A 267 11.22 -15.09 -5.23
N LEU A 268 10.43 -14.24 -4.56
CA LEU A 268 9.02 -14.02 -4.88
C LEU A 268 8.83 -13.15 -6.14
N VAL A 269 9.75 -12.24 -6.46
CA VAL A 269 9.56 -11.31 -7.59
C VAL A 269 10.40 -11.70 -8.81
N MET A 270 11.67 -12.03 -8.60
CA MET A 270 12.60 -12.35 -9.66
C MET A 270 12.45 -13.78 -10.18
N GLY A 271 12.65 -13.91 -11.48
CA GLY A 271 12.64 -15.19 -12.20
C GLY A 271 13.94 -15.98 -12.08
N ASN A 272 14.97 -15.44 -11.41
CA ASN A 272 16.33 -16.02 -11.32
C ASN A 272 16.51 -16.96 -10.12
N TRP A 273 15.43 -17.54 -9.62
CA TRP A 273 15.45 -18.45 -8.47
C TRP A 273 16.30 -19.70 -8.72
N GLN A 274 16.50 -20.10 -9.98
CA GLN A 274 17.30 -21.27 -10.36
C GLN A 274 18.78 -21.10 -9.94
N VAL A 275 19.33 -19.90 -10.11
CA VAL A 275 20.71 -19.59 -9.72
C VAL A 275 20.86 -19.73 -8.20
N TRP A 276 19.91 -19.16 -7.47
CA TRP A 276 19.83 -19.29 -6.01
C TRP A 276 19.75 -20.75 -5.53
N MET A 277 18.95 -21.57 -6.21
CA MET A 277 18.80 -22.98 -5.87
C MET A 277 20.05 -23.80 -6.16
N GLN A 278 20.70 -23.55 -7.30
CA GLN A 278 21.94 -24.24 -7.69
C GLN A 278 23.06 -23.96 -6.69
N VAL A 279 23.17 -22.71 -6.26
CA VAL A 279 24.12 -22.26 -5.25
C VAL A 279 23.87 -22.93 -3.92
N VAL A 280 22.64 -22.88 -3.41
CA VAL A 280 22.32 -23.45 -2.09
C VAL A 280 22.53 -24.96 -2.12
N ALA A 281 22.18 -25.64 -3.23
CA ALA A 281 22.45 -27.06 -3.40
C ALA A 281 23.96 -27.36 -3.38
N PHE A 282 24.78 -26.61 -4.12
CA PHE A 282 26.23 -26.79 -4.17
C PHE A 282 26.89 -26.56 -2.79
N VAL A 283 26.50 -25.49 -2.08
CA VAL A 283 27.07 -25.17 -0.77
C VAL A 283 26.62 -26.18 0.29
N LEU A 284 25.38 -26.67 0.22
CA LEU A 284 24.94 -27.76 1.08
C LEU A 284 25.68 -29.07 0.79
N GLU A 285 25.88 -29.43 -0.48
CA GLU A 285 26.69 -30.61 -0.85
C GLU A 285 28.11 -30.50 -0.30
N ALA A 286 28.74 -29.32 -0.40
CA ALA A 286 30.06 -29.07 0.16
C ALA A 286 30.06 -29.18 1.70
N PHE A 287 29.07 -28.58 2.37
CA PHE A 287 28.95 -28.59 3.83
C PHE A 287 28.68 -30.01 4.37
N PHE A 288 27.79 -30.78 3.74
CA PHE A 288 27.52 -32.16 4.12
C PHE A 288 28.71 -33.08 3.83
N ALA A 289 29.46 -32.86 2.75
CA ALA A 289 30.69 -33.61 2.49
C ALA A 289 31.77 -33.34 3.56
N GLU A 290 31.79 -32.14 4.12
CA GLU A 290 32.71 -31.76 5.20
C GLU A 290 32.23 -32.28 6.57
N MET A 291 30.92 -32.32 6.82
CA MET A 291 30.32 -32.96 8.00
C MET A 291 30.44 -34.48 8.00
N ASP A 292 30.28 -35.17 6.85
CA ASP A 292 30.46 -36.62 6.74
C ASP A 292 31.90 -37.06 7.06
N LEU A 293 32.88 -36.16 6.92
CA LEU A 293 34.25 -36.38 7.38
C LEU A 293 34.41 -36.25 8.91
N GLU A 294 33.56 -35.46 9.57
CA GLU A 294 33.58 -35.26 11.03
C GLU A 294 32.65 -36.23 11.79
N ALA A 295 31.59 -36.74 11.16
CA ALA A 295 30.51 -37.53 11.78
C ALA A 295 30.84 -39.01 12.04
N SER A 296 32.11 -39.36 12.30
CA SER A 296 32.49 -40.66 12.89
C SER A 296 32.05 -40.82 14.36
N GLY A 297 31.20 -39.93 14.91
CA GLY A 297 30.70 -40.05 16.27
C GLY A 297 29.51 -39.14 16.61
N ASN A 298 28.29 -39.70 16.51
CA ASN A 298 27.05 -39.31 17.19
C ASN A 298 26.50 -37.87 16.98
N SER A 299 25.67 -37.68 15.95
CA SER A 299 24.48 -36.80 15.98
C SER A 299 23.54 -37.00 14.77
N GLU A 300 23.15 -38.24 14.50
CA GLU A 300 22.34 -38.61 13.30
C GLU A 300 20.90 -38.05 13.27
N GLU A 301 20.42 -37.38 14.32
CA GLU A 301 19.01 -36.98 14.50
C GLU A 301 18.77 -35.49 14.17
N ASP A 302 19.73 -34.59 14.47
CA ASP A 302 19.65 -33.16 14.09
C ASP A 302 19.91 -32.95 12.58
N ASP A 303 20.80 -33.75 11.99
CA ASP A 303 21.12 -33.68 10.55
C ASP A 303 19.91 -34.01 9.66
N LYS A 304 19.06 -34.95 10.11
CA LYS A 304 17.84 -35.34 9.40
C LYS A 304 16.79 -34.22 9.41
N VAL A 305 16.73 -33.41 10.46
CA VAL A 305 15.80 -32.27 10.55
C VAL A 305 16.21 -31.15 9.58
N GLY A 306 17.50 -30.84 9.48
CA GLY A 306 18.04 -29.86 8.52
C GLY A 306 17.83 -30.26 7.07
N ILE A 307 18.06 -31.54 6.74
CA ILE A 307 17.83 -32.08 5.39
C ILE A 307 16.35 -32.06 5.02
N VAL A 308 15.46 -32.49 5.92
CA VAL A 308 14.00 -32.49 5.68
C VAL A 308 13.46 -31.06 5.56
N ALA A 309 13.94 -30.13 6.38
CA ALA A 309 13.53 -28.73 6.32
C ALA A 309 14.05 -28.02 5.06
N THR A 310 15.25 -28.38 4.60
CA THR A 310 15.79 -27.96 3.30
C THR A 310 14.95 -28.50 2.15
N PHE A 311 14.68 -29.81 2.10
CA PHE A 311 13.82 -30.38 1.07
C PHE A 311 12.40 -29.78 1.10
N ALA A 312 11.85 -29.53 2.28
CA ALA A 312 10.56 -28.86 2.44
C ALA A 312 10.60 -27.40 1.93
N PHE A 313 11.69 -26.67 2.18
CA PHE A 313 11.92 -25.32 1.66
C PHE A 313 12.01 -25.31 0.12
N LEU A 314 12.80 -26.21 -0.46
CA LEU A 314 12.96 -26.34 -1.91
C LEU A 314 11.65 -26.75 -2.59
N LEU A 315 10.92 -27.69 -2.00
CA LEU A 315 9.61 -28.16 -2.49
C LEU A 315 8.55 -27.07 -2.36
N PHE A 316 8.56 -26.31 -1.27
CA PHE A 316 7.68 -25.16 -1.09
C PHE A 316 7.97 -24.05 -2.11
N MET A 317 9.22 -23.69 -2.36
CA MET A 317 9.58 -22.66 -3.35
C MET A 317 9.19 -23.09 -4.77
N SER A 318 9.36 -24.37 -5.09
CA SER A 318 8.88 -24.97 -6.35
C SER A 318 7.35 -24.95 -6.46
N LEU A 319 6.63 -25.25 -5.36
CA LEU A 319 5.16 -25.18 -5.31
C LEU A 319 4.64 -23.74 -5.35
N LEU A 320 5.30 -22.79 -4.67
CA LEU A 320 4.98 -21.37 -4.67
C LEU A 320 5.12 -20.79 -6.09
N GLN A 321 6.14 -21.22 -6.84
CA GLN A 321 6.34 -20.86 -8.25
C GLN A 321 5.26 -21.49 -9.17
N ARG A 322 4.91 -22.77 -8.99
CA ARG A 322 3.77 -23.36 -9.72
C ARG A 322 2.46 -22.64 -9.41
N HIS A 323 2.27 -22.24 -8.16
CA HIS A 323 1.06 -21.54 -7.73
C HIS A 323 1.05 -20.07 -8.20
N LYS A 324 2.21 -19.40 -8.32
CA LYS A 324 2.36 -18.10 -9.00
C LYS A 324 1.90 -18.19 -10.44
N VAL A 325 2.39 -19.16 -11.21
CA VAL A 325 2.01 -19.35 -12.62
C VAL A 325 0.50 -19.60 -12.74
N LEU A 326 -0.07 -20.44 -11.86
CA LEU A 326 -1.50 -20.72 -11.87
C LEU A 326 -2.38 -19.52 -11.46
N ARG A 327 -1.96 -18.75 -10.45
CA ARG A 327 -2.74 -17.61 -9.93
C ARG A 327 -2.57 -16.35 -10.79
N LEU A 328 -1.39 -16.11 -11.36
CA LEU A 328 -1.19 -15.03 -12.33
C LEU A 328 -1.98 -15.30 -13.62
N ALA A 329 -2.07 -16.56 -14.05
CA ALA A 329 -2.93 -16.95 -15.17
C ALA A 329 -4.43 -16.71 -14.87
N LEU A 330 -4.89 -16.99 -13.65
CA LEU A 330 -6.27 -16.73 -13.20
C LEU A 330 -6.59 -15.24 -13.02
N VAL A 331 -5.59 -14.39 -12.75
CA VAL A 331 -5.77 -12.92 -12.67
C VAL A 331 -5.72 -12.27 -14.07
N SER A 332 -5.16 -12.97 -15.06
CA SER A 332 -5.08 -12.51 -16.47
C SER A 332 -6.26 -12.95 -17.36
N ALA A 333 -7.15 -13.80 -16.84
CA ALA A 333 -8.37 -14.27 -17.50
C ALA A 333 -9.59 -13.62 -16.84
#